data_AF-A0A956UAS0-F1
#
_entry.id   AF-A0A956UAS0-F1
#
_cell.length_a   1.000
_cell.length_b   1.000
_cell.length_c   1.000
_cell.angle_alpha   90.00
_cell.angle_beta   90.00
_cell.angle_gamma   90.00
#
_symmetry.space_group_name_H-M   'P 1'
#
loop_
_entity.id
_entity.type
_entity.pdbx_description
1 polymer ?
#
loop_
_entity_poly.entity_id
_entity_poly.type
_entity_poly.pdbx_seq_one_letter_code
_entity_poly.pdbx_strand_id
1 'polypeptide(L)'
;MQKQEQTAKTIDRAADDKRSRSRLDVSRLTEEESAFMAFIDENMVGQPAAKRAALRIHRAIHNPLRDPNRPIFSVILAGESRTGKTHLVRLLARWFHSDEKAMVKVNGGEFQERYALNRLIGSPHGYIGFNDANDSSRKPREGKKDTSALLSQYNLDQSRRGSSRDVTFVLFDEWEKMHGDMINLLLAGLDDGEFTLANNEDVNFRNVVVVMTSNMGMKELEASMSSIGFNNDRASGRKPSAVEVEASVQKAYRQKSSPEFRNRIDMLVVYESLSSAQLSDIINLEIDQVQRRIMAVAPDRLFVLKASERARDFLLNQAIASEDGGLANLKRQLNECLLEPLGTALNLGMVKMGDLVEIDVESGELVFDVLSGGMEVDAFSRIPILGQGEVDLSTTEARQAFFSPTHVSLAPGMPLSGYATIGGALLNLSELMFLQRAVELKALARFQSPFLADYEIRLSDADNLDRLTSRAFSLVRDLTDLMGVKVLASETTYQPPYSVSLRVRALPGQVDLLRLRYSEISIELIN
;
A
#
# COMPACT_ATOMS: atom_id res chain seq x y z
N MET A 1 50.16 -42.69 15.83
CA MET A 1 49.48 -43.56 14.85
C MET A 1 47.99 -43.76 15.16
N GLN A 2 47.59 -44.17 16.37
CA GLN A 2 46.16 -44.37 16.71
C GLN A 2 45.24 -43.14 16.54
N LYS A 3 45.75 -41.92 16.77
CA LYS A 3 44.99 -40.68 16.55
C LYS A 3 44.76 -40.36 15.08
N GLN A 4 45.67 -40.76 14.18
CA GLN A 4 45.52 -40.55 12.73
C GLN A 4 44.60 -41.62 12.09
N GLU A 5 44.60 -42.84 12.63
CA GLU A 5 43.68 -43.91 12.22
C GLU A 5 42.22 -43.62 12.59
N GLN A 6 41.98 -42.95 13.72
CA GLN A 6 40.63 -42.51 14.10
C GLN A 6 40.14 -41.35 13.23
N THR A 7 40.99 -40.40 12.86
CA THR A 7 40.60 -39.32 11.94
C THR A 7 40.33 -39.83 10.52
N ALA A 8 41.13 -40.79 10.03
CA ALA A 8 40.90 -41.44 8.75
C ALA A 8 39.58 -42.24 8.71
N LYS A 9 39.25 -42.97 9.79
CA LYS A 9 37.97 -43.71 9.91
C LYS A 9 36.73 -42.80 10.02
N THR A 10 36.88 -41.57 10.53
CA THR A 10 35.78 -40.59 10.56
C THR A 10 35.54 -39.97 9.19
N ILE A 11 36.59 -39.81 8.37
CA ILE A 11 36.47 -39.30 7.00
C ILE A 11 35.86 -40.36 6.08
N ASP A 12 36.24 -41.64 6.23
CA ASP A 12 35.66 -42.74 5.45
C ASP A 12 34.20 -43.05 5.83
N ARG A 13 33.81 -42.90 7.11
CA ARG A 13 32.39 -43.05 7.53
C ARG A 13 31.49 -41.89 7.07
N ALA A 14 32.05 -40.74 6.74
CA ALA A 14 31.31 -39.61 6.17
C ALA A 14 31.11 -39.72 4.65
N ALA A 15 31.67 -40.75 4.01
CA ALA A 15 31.55 -40.99 2.57
C ALA A 15 30.34 -41.87 2.18
N ASP A 16 29.75 -42.61 3.14
CA ASP A 16 28.64 -43.54 2.90
C ASP A 16 27.25 -42.97 3.20
N ASP A 17 27.17 -41.74 3.72
CA ASP A 17 25.91 -41.00 3.72
C ASP A 17 25.64 -40.54 2.30
N LYS A 18 24.71 -41.22 1.61
CA LYS A 18 24.15 -40.79 0.32
C LYS A 18 23.61 -39.37 0.49
N ARG A 19 24.45 -38.36 0.28
CA ARG A 19 24.06 -36.95 0.28
C ARG A 19 23.03 -36.77 -0.81
N SER A 20 21.76 -36.71 -0.39
CA SER A 20 20.63 -36.39 -1.24
C SER A 20 20.91 -35.03 -1.89
N ARG A 21 21.17 -35.03 -3.20
CA ARG A 21 21.31 -33.80 -3.97
C ARG A 21 19.91 -33.27 -4.26
N SER A 22 19.46 -32.29 -3.48
CA SER A 22 18.27 -31.51 -3.82
C SER A 22 18.67 -30.34 -4.73
N ARG A 23 18.00 -30.19 -5.87
CA ARG A 23 18.14 -29.00 -6.72
C ARG A 23 17.49 -27.82 -5.99
N LEU A 24 18.19 -26.68 -5.94
CA LEU A 24 17.61 -25.44 -5.42
C LEU A 24 16.50 -24.98 -6.36
N ASP A 25 15.30 -24.77 -5.82
CA ASP A 25 14.16 -24.21 -6.54
C ASP A 25 13.95 -22.75 -6.13
N VAL A 26 14.49 -21.84 -6.95
CA VAL A 26 14.39 -20.39 -6.76
C VAL A 26 13.08 -19.79 -7.30
N SER A 27 12.23 -20.63 -7.91
CA SER A 27 10.91 -20.23 -8.38
C SER A 27 9.86 -20.28 -7.26
N ARG A 28 10.10 -21.07 -6.22
CA ARG A 28 9.24 -21.13 -5.04
C ARG A 28 9.27 -19.79 -4.28
N LEU A 29 8.08 -19.28 -3.98
CA LEU A 29 7.90 -18.11 -3.13
C LEU A 29 7.94 -18.51 -1.65
N THR A 30 8.55 -17.67 -0.82
CA THR A 30 8.39 -17.77 0.64
C THR A 30 7.00 -17.26 1.06
N GLU A 31 6.55 -17.55 2.28
CA GLU A 31 5.26 -17.04 2.79
C GLU A 31 5.19 -15.50 2.75
N GLU A 32 6.29 -14.84 3.12
CA GLU A 32 6.40 -13.38 3.04
C GLU A 32 6.35 -12.87 1.60
N GLU A 33 7.04 -13.53 0.66
CA GLU A 33 6.98 -13.17 -0.77
C GLU A 33 5.58 -13.36 -1.34
N SER A 34 4.88 -14.42 -0.94
CA SER A 34 3.49 -14.66 -1.33
C SER A 34 2.55 -13.58 -0.79
N ALA A 35 2.70 -13.19 0.48
CA ALA A 35 1.93 -12.10 1.07
C ALA A 35 2.22 -10.75 0.39
N PHE A 36 3.49 -10.47 0.09
CA PHE A 36 3.90 -9.28 -0.63
C PHE A 36 3.30 -9.25 -2.05
N MET A 37 3.34 -10.37 -2.78
CA MET A 37 2.78 -10.44 -4.12
C MET A 37 1.26 -10.31 -4.12
N ALA A 38 0.55 -10.92 -3.17
CA ALA A 38 -0.89 -10.73 -3.00
C ALA A 38 -1.22 -9.24 -2.77
N PHE A 39 -0.48 -8.56 -1.89
CA PHE A 39 -0.62 -7.13 -1.68
C PHE A 39 -0.39 -6.31 -2.97
N ILE A 40 0.65 -6.63 -3.73
CA ILE A 40 0.91 -5.95 -5.01
C ILE A 40 -0.21 -6.23 -6.02
N ASP A 41 -0.69 -7.46 -6.12
CA ASP A 41 -1.74 -7.86 -7.06
C ASP A 41 -3.09 -7.18 -6.75
N GLU A 42 -3.43 -7.06 -5.47
CA GLU A 42 -4.63 -6.34 -5.02
C GLU A 42 -4.56 -4.84 -5.28
N ASN A 43 -3.37 -4.24 -5.27
CA ASN A 43 -3.21 -2.78 -5.35
C ASN A 43 -2.65 -2.29 -6.70
N MET A 44 -2.29 -3.18 -7.62
CA MET A 44 -1.76 -2.86 -8.95
C MET A 44 -2.43 -3.72 -10.02
N VAL A 45 -3.24 -3.08 -10.86
CA VAL A 45 -3.89 -3.72 -12.01
C VAL A 45 -2.92 -3.83 -13.17
N GLY A 46 -2.87 -5.02 -13.79
CA GLY A 46 -2.02 -5.27 -14.95
C GLY A 46 -0.52 -5.19 -14.64
N GLN A 47 0.25 -4.70 -15.61
CA GLN A 47 1.70 -4.44 -15.49
C GLN A 47 2.53 -5.65 -14.98
N PRO A 48 2.48 -6.82 -15.64
CA PRO A 48 3.18 -8.01 -15.17
C PRO A 48 4.71 -7.81 -15.07
N ALA A 49 5.29 -6.97 -15.94
CA ALA A 49 6.71 -6.60 -15.86
C ALA A 49 7.05 -5.81 -14.59
N ALA A 50 6.19 -4.88 -14.18
CA ALA A 50 6.35 -4.11 -12.95
C ALA A 50 6.22 -4.99 -11.71
N LYS A 51 5.26 -5.93 -11.70
CA LYS A 51 5.07 -6.90 -10.61
C LYS A 51 6.30 -7.80 -10.43
N ARG A 52 6.89 -8.29 -11.53
CA ARG A 52 8.17 -9.02 -11.48
C ARG A 52 9.32 -8.18 -10.93
N ALA A 53 9.37 -6.90 -11.30
CA ALA A 53 10.37 -5.98 -10.76
C ALA A 53 10.18 -5.75 -9.26
N ALA A 54 8.94 -5.62 -8.78
CA ALA A 54 8.61 -5.51 -7.36
C ALA A 54 9.16 -6.71 -6.57
N LEU A 55 8.93 -7.94 -7.06
CA LEU A 55 9.46 -9.14 -6.43
C LEU A 55 10.99 -9.17 -6.42
N ARG A 56 11.65 -8.75 -7.51
CA ARG A 56 13.12 -8.65 -7.56
C ARG A 56 13.67 -7.64 -6.55
N ILE A 57 13.01 -6.48 -6.40
CA ILE A 57 13.36 -5.47 -5.40
C ILE A 57 13.19 -6.05 -4.00
N HIS A 58 12.06 -6.71 -3.72
CA HIS A 58 11.81 -7.36 -2.43
C HIS A 58 12.93 -8.37 -2.10
N ARG A 59 13.29 -9.22 -3.06
CA ARG A 59 14.40 -10.17 -2.91
C ARG A 59 15.74 -9.49 -2.70
N ALA A 60 16.02 -8.40 -3.41
CA ALA A 60 17.27 -7.64 -3.28
C ALA A 60 17.41 -7.01 -1.89
N ILE A 61 16.32 -6.46 -1.34
CA ILE A 61 16.28 -5.90 0.03
C ILE A 61 16.65 -6.97 1.07
N HIS A 62 16.16 -8.20 0.89
CA HIS A 62 16.39 -9.30 1.82
C HIS A 62 17.63 -10.14 1.50
N ASN A 63 18.39 -9.81 0.45
CA ASN A 63 19.54 -10.60 0.01
C ASN A 63 20.78 -10.29 0.88
N PRO A 64 21.25 -11.23 1.73
CA PRO A 64 22.44 -11.00 2.56
C PRO A 64 23.75 -11.03 1.75
N LEU A 65 23.70 -11.50 0.49
CA LEU A 65 24.85 -11.63 -0.41
C LEU A 65 24.96 -10.46 -1.39
N ARG A 66 24.22 -9.36 -1.17
CA ARG A 66 24.32 -8.16 -2.00
C ARG A 66 25.67 -7.48 -1.82
N ASP A 67 26.12 -6.77 -2.85
CA ASP A 67 27.31 -5.92 -2.76
C ASP A 67 27.03 -4.78 -1.76
N PRO A 68 27.77 -4.69 -0.63
CA PRO A 68 27.54 -3.64 0.35
C PRO A 68 27.96 -2.27 -0.16
N ASN A 69 28.74 -2.17 -1.24
CA ASN A 69 29.22 -0.91 -1.80
C ASN A 69 28.32 -0.36 -2.90
N ARG A 70 27.13 -0.91 -3.09
CA ARG A 70 26.18 -0.43 -4.11
C ARG A 70 24.81 -0.23 -3.51
N PRO A 71 23.95 0.58 -4.15
CA PRO A 71 22.54 0.63 -3.82
C PRO A 71 21.92 -0.77 -3.84
N ILE A 72 20.86 -0.96 -3.06
CA ILE A 72 20.15 -2.25 -2.96
C ILE A 72 19.65 -2.69 -4.33
N PHE A 73 19.07 -1.76 -5.08
CA PHE A 73 18.55 -2.01 -6.42
C PHE A 73 18.38 -0.70 -7.20
N SER A 74 18.67 -0.70 -8.49
CA SER A 74 18.44 0.42 -9.40
C SER A 74 17.53 0.01 -10.57
N VAL A 75 16.44 0.74 -10.77
CA VAL A 75 15.44 0.40 -11.78
C VAL A 75 14.94 1.61 -12.54
N ILE A 76 14.79 1.45 -13.86
CA ILE A 76 14.10 2.41 -14.72
C ILE A 76 12.72 1.85 -15.07
N LEU A 77 11.68 2.62 -14.78
CA LEU A 77 10.30 2.37 -15.15
C LEU A 77 9.96 3.29 -16.33
N ALA A 78 9.77 2.73 -17.52
CA ALA A 78 9.55 3.49 -18.74
C ALA A 78 8.20 3.13 -19.38
N GLY A 79 7.52 4.08 -19.99
CA GLY A 79 6.25 3.86 -20.71
C GLY A 79 5.38 5.11 -20.75
N GLU A 80 4.12 4.98 -21.17
CA GLU A 80 3.16 6.10 -21.24
C GLU A 80 2.95 6.80 -19.89
N SER A 81 2.56 8.07 -19.94
CA SER A 81 2.19 8.80 -18.75
C SER A 81 1.05 8.10 -18.03
N ARG A 82 1.07 8.12 -16.68
CA ARG A 82 -0.02 7.62 -15.83
C ARG A 82 -0.36 6.12 -16.00
N THR A 83 0.60 5.28 -16.36
CA THR A 83 0.46 3.79 -16.37
C THR A 83 0.77 3.11 -15.04
N GLY A 84 1.08 3.87 -13.99
CA GLY A 84 1.36 3.33 -12.64
C GLY A 84 2.84 3.28 -12.24
N LYS A 85 3.75 3.89 -13.01
CA LYS A 85 5.19 3.95 -12.69
C LYS A 85 5.50 4.44 -11.27
N THR A 86 4.98 5.61 -10.90
CA THR A 86 5.11 6.17 -9.54
C THR A 86 4.32 5.37 -8.50
N HIS A 87 3.25 4.70 -8.92
CA HIS A 87 2.40 3.91 -8.02
C HIS A 87 3.14 2.71 -7.46
N LEU A 88 3.97 2.03 -8.27
CA LEU A 88 4.82 0.94 -7.78
C LEU A 88 5.70 1.38 -6.59
N VAL A 89 6.30 2.56 -6.66
CA VAL A 89 7.16 3.07 -5.57
C VAL A 89 6.36 3.37 -4.32
N ARG A 90 5.14 3.90 -4.47
CA ARG A 90 4.22 4.11 -3.33
C ARG A 90 3.82 2.79 -2.68
N LEU A 91 3.58 1.74 -3.47
CA LEU A 91 3.27 0.41 -2.94
C LEU A 91 4.46 -0.19 -2.19
N LEU A 92 5.68 -0.06 -2.72
CA LEU A 92 6.89 -0.47 -2.02
C LEU A 92 7.06 0.29 -0.70
N ALA A 93 6.97 1.62 -0.72
CA ALA A 93 7.04 2.45 0.49
C ALA A 93 5.95 2.07 1.50
N ARG A 94 4.71 1.82 1.05
CA ARG A 94 3.61 1.37 1.90
C ARG A 94 3.88 0.00 2.51
N TRP A 95 4.43 -0.95 1.77
CA TRP A 95 4.77 -2.28 2.31
C TRP A 95 5.90 -2.21 3.34
N PHE A 96 6.98 -1.52 3.00
CA PHE A 96 8.20 -1.48 3.80
C PHE A 96 8.13 -0.50 4.98
N HIS A 97 7.38 0.60 4.87
CA HIS A 97 7.34 1.66 5.87
C HIS A 97 5.94 1.98 6.39
N SER A 98 4.89 1.28 5.92
CA SER A 98 3.50 1.57 6.25
C SER A 98 3.05 3.00 5.89
N ASP A 99 3.82 3.70 5.06
CA ASP A 99 3.51 5.04 4.55
C ASP A 99 3.90 5.13 3.07
N GLU A 100 2.92 5.40 2.21
CA GLU A 100 3.12 5.57 0.76
C GLU A 100 3.99 6.78 0.39
N LYS A 101 4.20 7.72 1.34
CA LYS A 101 5.02 8.93 1.19
C LYS A 101 6.41 8.75 1.79
N ALA A 102 6.75 7.55 2.28
CA ALA A 102 8.08 7.24 2.81
C ALA A 102 9.10 7.03 1.69
N MET A 103 9.40 8.12 0.97
CA MET A 103 10.38 8.15 -0.11
C MET A 103 10.90 9.58 -0.30
N VAL A 104 12.11 9.71 -0.85
CA VAL A 104 12.58 10.98 -1.41
C VAL A 104 12.15 11.05 -2.86
N LYS A 105 11.31 12.04 -3.20
CA LYS A 105 10.84 12.26 -4.57
C LYS A 105 11.53 13.49 -5.17
N VAL A 106 12.15 13.30 -6.34
CA VAL A 106 12.82 14.33 -7.14
C VAL A 106 12.12 14.39 -8.49
N ASN A 107 11.61 15.56 -8.89
CA ASN A 107 10.95 15.74 -10.19
C ASN A 107 11.94 16.34 -11.20
N GLY A 108 12.31 15.59 -12.23
CA GLY A 108 13.27 16.00 -13.25
C GLY A 108 12.86 17.25 -14.02
N GLY A 109 11.56 17.51 -14.15
CA GLY A 109 11.05 18.74 -14.72
C GLY A 109 11.50 20.01 -13.97
N GLU A 110 11.76 19.92 -12.66
CA GLU A 110 12.24 21.03 -11.83
C GLU A 110 13.75 21.28 -11.95
N PHE A 111 14.52 20.31 -12.47
CA PHE A 111 15.99 20.29 -12.43
C PHE A 111 16.62 20.26 -13.84
N GLN A 112 15.95 20.88 -14.81
CA GLN A 112 16.46 21.01 -16.19
C GLN A 112 17.64 21.99 -16.28
N GLU A 113 17.62 23.02 -15.43
CA GLU A 113 18.60 24.09 -15.44
C GLU A 113 19.68 23.87 -14.37
N ARG A 114 20.93 24.22 -14.70
CA ARG A 114 22.09 23.93 -13.85
C ARG A 114 21.98 24.54 -12.45
N TYR A 115 21.45 25.75 -12.30
CA TYR A 115 21.31 26.38 -10.98
C TYR A 115 20.20 25.73 -10.13
N ALA A 116 19.20 25.10 -10.75
CA ALA A 116 18.14 24.42 -10.02
C ALA A 116 18.70 23.18 -9.31
N LEU A 117 19.75 22.56 -9.85
CA LEU A 117 20.46 21.45 -9.19
C LEU A 117 20.99 21.83 -7.81
N ASN A 118 21.32 23.09 -7.54
CA ASN A 118 21.79 23.49 -6.21
C ASN A 118 20.75 23.23 -5.11
N ARG A 119 19.44 23.21 -5.42
CA ARG A 119 18.40 22.79 -4.47
C ARG A 119 18.43 21.28 -4.18
N LEU A 120 18.97 20.50 -5.11
CA LEU A 120 19.07 19.04 -5.03
C LEU A 120 20.36 18.62 -4.33
N ILE A 121 21.48 19.25 -4.67
CA ILE A 121 22.84 18.85 -4.29
C ILE A 121 23.55 19.84 -3.36
N GLY A 122 22.89 20.93 -2.97
CA GLY A 122 23.50 22.03 -2.23
C GLY A 122 24.14 23.07 -3.15
N SER A 123 24.31 24.28 -2.63
CA SER A 123 25.16 25.29 -3.27
C SER A 123 26.64 24.98 -2.96
N PRO A 124 27.57 25.22 -3.90
CA PRO A 124 29.01 25.12 -3.65
C PRO A 124 29.56 26.28 -2.81
N HIS A 125 30.76 26.11 -2.26
CA HIS A 125 31.42 27.12 -1.43
C HIS A 125 31.57 28.46 -2.17
N GLY A 126 31.25 29.56 -1.49
CA GLY A 126 31.30 30.92 -2.06
C GLY A 126 30.03 31.36 -2.81
N TYR A 127 29.00 30.52 -2.91
CA TYR A 127 27.71 30.88 -3.51
C TYR A 127 26.64 31.20 -2.45
N ILE A 128 25.67 32.04 -2.80
CA ILE A 128 24.52 32.32 -1.95
C ILE A 128 23.74 31.01 -1.71
N GLY A 129 23.40 30.75 -0.44
CA GLY A 129 22.75 29.51 -0.03
C GLY A 129 23.72 28.36 0.30
N PHE A 130 25.04 28.59 0.28
CA PHE A 130 26.01 27.63 0.83
C PHE A 130 25.77 27.42 2.33
N ASN A 131 25.42 26.19 2.68
CA ASN A 131 25.35 25.69 4.04
C ASN A 131 26.30 24.50 4.15
N ASP A 132 27.42 24.68 4.85
CA ASP A 132 28.34 23.58 5.13
C ASP A 132 27.61 22.52 5.94
N ALA A 133 27.55 21.29 5.44
CA ALA A 133 26.88 20.19 6.13
C ALA A 133 27.58 19.80 7.45
N ASN A 134 28.85 20.16 7.60
CA ASN A 134 29.61 19.95 8.84
C ASN A 134 29.32 21.03 9.90
N ASP A 135 28.68 22.14 9.52
CA ASP A 135 28.27 23.18 10.47
C ASP A 135 27.02 22.74 11.24
N SER A 136 27.26 22.27 12.47
CA SER A 136 26.20 21.79 13.37
C SER A 136 25.16 22.87 13.71
N SER A 137 25.48 24.16 13.54
CA SER A 137 24.53 25.26 13.78
C SER A 137 23.44 25.37 12.70
N ARG A 138 23.65 24.74 11.55
CA ARG A 138 22.76 24.81 10.38
C ARG A 138 21.99 23.52 10.11
N LYS A 139 22.06 22.54 11.02
CA LYS A 139 21.30 21.30 10.88
C LYS A 139 19.78 21.58 10.84
N PRO A 140 19.02 20.85 10.02
CA PRO A 140 17.57 20.94 10.00
C PRO A 140 17.01 20.70 11.40
N ARG A 141 15.96 21.44 11.77
CA ARG A 141 15.22 21.14 12.99
C ARG A 141 14.54 19.78 12.84
N GLU A 142 14.47 19.03 13.94
CA GLU A 142 13.82 17.73 13.99
C GLU A 142 12.42 17.78 13.36
N GLY A 143 12.13 16.83 12.47
CA GLY A 143 10.87 16.75 11.73
C GLY A 143 10.72 17.71 10.54
N LYS A 144 11.67 18.63 10.30
CA LYS A 144 11.71 19.43 9.06
C LYS A 144 12.68 18.83 8.07
N LYS A 145 12.36 18.94 6.77
CA LYS A 145 13.28 18.59 5.68
C LYS A 145 14.49 19.51 5.69
N ASP A 146 15.63 18.97 5.29
CA ASP A 146 16.75 19.80 4.91
C ASP A 146 16.42 20.53 3.60
N THR A 147 16.57 21.86 3.64
CA THR A 147 16.34 22.73 2.49
C THR A 147 17.63 23.07 1.74
N SER A 148 18.82 22.78 2.30
CA SER A 148 20.08 23.00 1.57
C SER A 148 20.24 22.02 0.43
N ALA A 149 19.99 20.73 0.67
CA ALA A 149 20.08 19.71 -0.36
C ALA A 149 18.97 18.67 -0.19
N LEU A 150 18.18 18.45 -1.24
CA LEU A 150 17.12 17.45 -1.20
C LEU A 150 17.66 16.01 -1.09
N LEU A 151 18.88 15.75 -1.59
CA LEU A 151 19.56 14.44 -1.45
C LEU A 151 20.49 14.35 -0.24
N SER A 152 20.42 15.28 0.71
CA SER A 152 21.21 15.18 1.95
C SER A 152 20.93 13.87 2.69
N GLN A 153 21.94 13.38 3.41
CA GLN A 153 21.85 12.15 4.18
C GLN A 153 20.70 12.23 5.18
N TYR A 154 20.51 13.40 5.80
CA TYR A 154 19.39 13.65 6.70
C TYR A 154 18.03 13.44 6.00
N ASN A 155 17.84 13.96 4.79
CA ASN A 155 16.58 13.79 4.05
C ASN A 155 16.34 12.33 3.65
N LEU A 156 17.40 11.59 3.28
CA LEU A 156 17.30 10.15 3.02
C LEU A 156 16.86 9.39 4.27
N ASP A 157 17.47 9.67 5.41
CA ASP A 157 17.15 8.98 6.67
C ASP A 157 15.73 9.28 7.15
N GLN A 158 15.35 10.56 7.13
CA GLN A 158 14.01 10.99 7.54
C GLN A 158 12.90 10.54 6.57
N SER A 159 13.25 10.20 5.33
CA SER A 159 12.27 9.70 4.35
C SER A 159 11.61 8.39 4.80
N ARG A 160 12.27 7.61 5.67
CA ARG A 160 11.74 6.36 6.24
C ARG A 160 10.64 6.58 7.27
N ARG A 161 10.41 7.82 7.71
CA ARG A 161 9.31 8.25 8.60
C ARG A 161 9.15 7.41 9.87
N GLY A 162 10.27 7.05 10.50
CA GLY A 162 10.30 6.28 11.75
C GLY A 162 10.21 4.76 11.58
N SER A 163 10.22 4.25 10.34
CA SER A 163 10.35 2.83 10.08
C SER A 163 11.70 2.29 10.52
N SER A 164 11.70 1.10 11.13
CA SER A 164 12.91 0.35 11.51
C SER A 164 13.56 -0.39 10.33
N ARG A 165 12.90 -0.45 9.17
CA ARG A 165 13.45 -1.10 7.98
C ARG A 165 14.54 -0.23 7.36
N ASP A 166 15.73 -0.80 7.22
CA ASP A 166 16.91 -0.11 6.70
C ASP A 166 16.96 -0.10 5.17
N VAL A 167 15.92 0.46 4.56
CA VAL A 167 15.81 0.69 3.12
C VAL A 167 15.23 2.07 2.89
N THR A 168 15.80 2.81 1.94
CA THR A 168 15.31 4.12 1.53
C THR A 168 14.91 4.09 0.07
N PHE A 169 13.72 4.58 -0.26
CA PHE A 169 13.27 4.72 -1.64
C PHE A 169 13.60 6.12 -2.16
N VAL A 170 14.34 6.22 -3.26
CA VAL A 170 14.59 7.48 -3.97
C VAL A 170 13.98 7.39 -5.35
N LEU A 171 13.01 8.26 -5.61
CA LEU A 171 12.27 8.35 -6.87
C LEU A 171 12.74 9.57 -7.67
N PHE A 172 13.42 9.34 -8.80
CA PHE A 172 13.70 10.35 -9.81
C PHE A 172 12.63 10.28 -10.91
N ASP A 173 11.63 11.15 -10.81
CA ASP A 173 10.51 11.23 -11.75
C ASP A 173 10.94 11.99 -13.02
N GLU A 174 10.66 11.48 -14.21
CA GLU A 174 11.09 12.08 -15.50
C GLU A 174 12.60 12.38 -15.54
N TRP A 175 13.42 11.41 -15.13
CA TRP A 175 14.87 11.57 -14.94
C TRP A 175 15.58 12.08 -16.21
N GLU A 176 15.07 11.72 -17.40
CA GLU A 176 15.67 12.11 -18.68
C GLU A 176 15.64 13.62 -18.96
N LYS A 177 14.86 14.38 -18.18
CA LYS A 177 14.79 15.85 -18.28
C LYS A 177 15.82 16.55 -17.39
N MET A 178 16.44 15.84 -16.44
CA MET A 178 17.41 16.44 -15.53
C MET A 178 18.66 16.89 -16.28
N HIS A 179 19.29 17.97 -15.78
CA HIS A 179 20.55 18.45 -16.29
C HIS A 179 21.67 17.38 -16.20
N GLY A 180 22.59 17.37 -17.17
CA GLY A 180 23.62 16.34 -17.31
C GLY A 180 24.53 16.15 -16.09
N ASP A 181 24.84 17.23 -15.36
CA ASP A 181 25.62 17.17 -14.11
C ASP A 181 24.99 16.22 -13.06
N MET A 182 23.66 16.05 -13.08
CA MET A 182 22.97 15.12 -12.18
C MET A 182 23.27 13.66 -12.52
N ILE A 183 23.43 13.32 -13.81
CA ILE A 183 23.74 11.96 -14.25
C ILE A 183 25.11 11.54 -13.70
N ASN A 184 26.09 12.45 -13.68
CA ASN A 184 27.41 12.18 -13.13
C ASN A 184 27.35 11.89 -11.63
N LEU A 185 26.52 12.62 -10.88
CA LEU A 185 26.30 12.35 -9.46
C LEU A 185 25.59 10.99 -9.24
N LEU A 186 24.57 10.69 -10.05
CA LEU A 186 23.89 9.39 -10.00
C LEU A 186 24.86 8.25 -10.29
N LEU A 187 25.75 8.41 -11.27
CA LEU A 187 26.78 7.40 -11.57
C LEU A 187 27.64 7.10 -10.34
N ALA A 188 28.14 8.13 -9.64
CA ALA A 188 28.92 7.93 -8.41
C ALA A 188 28.13 7.14 -7.36
N GLY A 189 26.87 7.53 -7.12
CA GLY A 189 26.00 6.82 -6.17
C GLY A 189 25.63 5.39 -6.57
N LEU A 190 25.52 5.10 -7.87
CA LEU A 190 25.25 3.77 -8.39
C LEU A 190 26.50 2.87 -8.42
N ASP A 191 27.70 3.47 -8.52
CA ASP A 191 28.98 2.76 -8.62
C ASP A 191 29.57 2.41 -7.26
N ASP A 192 29.76 3.43 -6.42
CA ASP A 192 30.50 3.36 -5.15
C ASP A 192 29.56 3.34 -3.93
N GLY A 193 28.25 3.53 -4.16
CA GLY A 193 27.25 3.54 -3.10
C GLY A 193 27.36 4.76 -2.20
N GLU A 194 28.19 5.74 -2.54
CA GLU A 194 28.35 7.00 -1.84
C GLU A 194 28.79 8.10 -2.81
N PHE A 195 28.49 9.35 -2.46
CA PHE A 195 28.99 10.50 -3.19
C PHE A 195 29.01 11.73 -2.29
N THR A 196 29.85 12.70 -2.64
CA THR A 196 29.93 13.99 -1.97
C THR A 196 29.10 15.02 -2.73
N LEU A 197 28.21 15.70 -2.01
CA LEU A 197 27.40 16.81 -2.50
C LEU A 197 28.21 18.10 -2.66
N ALA A 198 27.64 19.09 -3.36
CA ALA A 198 28.32 20.36 -3.62
C ALA A 198 28.56 21.17 -2.33
N ASN A 199 27.78 20.92 -1.28
CA ASN A 199 27.94 21.50 0.05
C ASN A 199 28.93 20.74 0.97
N ASN A 200 29.74 19.84 0.40
CA ASN A 200 30.70 18.95 1.10
C ASN A 200 30.03 17.94 2.05
N GLU A 201 28.77 17.58 1.82
CA GLU A 201 28.11 16.50 2.53
C GLU A 201 28.38 15.15 1.88
N ASP A 202 28.88 14.18 2.63
CA ASP A 202 28.95 12.79 2.17
C ASP A 202 27.61 12.09 2.36
N VAL A 203 27.11 11.48 1.30
CA VAL A 203 25.80 10.82 1.27
C VAL A 203 25.98 9.33 0.99
N ASN A 204 25.35 8.50 1.81
CA ASN A 204 25.37 7.05 1.68
C ASN A 204 24.14 6.55 0.91
N PHE A 205 24.40 5.93 -0.24
CA PHE A 205 23.42 5.34 -1.14
C PHE A 205 23.35 3.80 -1.07
N ARG A 206 24.13 3.14 -0.20
CA ARG A 206 24.21 1.66 -0.09
C ARG A 206 22.90 1.00 0.33
N ASN A 207 22.07 1.68 1.12
CA ASN A 207 20.75 1.20 1.57
C ASN A 207 19.58 1.80 0.77
N VAL A 208 19.84 2.24 -0.47
CA VAL A 208 18.85 2.90 -1.30
C VAL A 208 18.33 1.96 -2.39
N VAL A 209 17.01 1.96 -2.60
CA VAL A 209 16.40 1.50 -3.85
C VAL A 209 16.17 2.73 -4.73
N VAL A 210 16.92 2.81 -5.82
CA VAL A 210 16.87 3.91 -6.79
C VAL A 210 15.83 3.58 -7.85
N VAL A 211 14.75 4.36 -7.90
CA VAL A 211 13.71 4.22 -8.92
C VAL A 211 13.70 5.45 -9.80
N MET A 212 13.79 5.24 -11.11
CA MET A 212 13.74 6.29 -12.11
C MET A 212 12.52 6.06 -12.99
N THR A 213 11.68 7.08 -13.21
CA THR A 213 10.57 6.99 -14.16
C THR A 213 10.90 7.76 -15.42
N SER A 214 10.40 7.28 -16.56
CA SER A 214 10.61 7.94 -17.83
C SER A 214 9.42 7.79 -18.77
N ASN A 215 9.23 8.81 -19.61
CA ASN A 215 8.32 8.76 -20.75
C ASN A 215 9.10 8.63 -22.08
N MET A 216 10.34 8.15 -22.03
CA MET A 216 11.19 8.01 -23.22
C MET A 216 10.58 7.10 -24.28
N GLY A 217 10.75 7.45 -25.56
CA GLY A 217 10.27 6.65 -26.68
C GLY A 217 8.77 6.79 -26.97
N MET A 218 7.99 7.44 -26.11
CA MET A 218 6.55 7.57 -26.32
C MET A 218 6.20 8.60 -27.40
N LYS A 219 6.84 9.77 -27.38
CA LYS A 219 6.61 10.83 -28.38
C LYS A 219 6.97 10.37 -29.80
N GLU A 220 8.09 9.69 -29.95
CA GLU A 220 8.55 9.16 -31.23
C GLU A 220 7.61 8.05 -31.75
N LEU A 221 7.08 7.23 -30.84
CA LEU A 221 6.10 6.20 -31.17
C LEU A 221 4.78 6.81 -31.65
N GLU A 222 4.22 7.76 -30.91
CA GLU A 222 3.01 8.50 -31.27
C GLU A 222 3.13 9.21 -32.64
N ALA A 223 4.27 9.87 -32.88
CA ALA A 223 4.56 10.52 -34.15
C ALA A 223 4.64 9.51 -35.30
N SER A 224 5.29 8.37 -35.09
CA SER A 224 5.41 7.31 -36.11
C SER A 224 4.04 6.74 -36.51
N MET A 225 3.16 6.53 -35.53
CA MET A 225 1.80 6.05 -35.75
C MET A 225 0.93 7.07 -36.48
N SER A 226 1.15 8.36 -36.22
CA SER A 226 0.43 9.45 -36.89
C SER A 226 0.89 9.65 -38.35
N SER A 227 2.17 9.41 -38.65
CA SER A 227 2.76 9.65 -39.98
C SER A 227 2.47 8.58 -41.04
N ILE A 228 2.08 7.37 -40.64
CA ILE A 228 1.84 6.24 -41.56
C ILE A 228 0.44 6.31 -42.24
N GLY A 229 -0.42 7.27 -41.84
CA GLY A 229 -1.79 7.43 -42.33
C GLY A 229 -1.99 8.45 -43.45
N PHE A 230 -1.54 8.15 -44.67
CA PHE A 230 -2.15 8.66 -45.92
C PHE A 230 -3.18 7.63 -46.44
N ASN A 231 -4.17 7.30 -45.62
CA ASN A 231 -5.45 6.72 -46.04
C ASN A 231 -6.41 6.78 -44.84
N ASN A 232 -7.68 7.02 -45.13
CA ASN A 232 -8.84 7.44 -44.33
C ASN A 232 -9.13 6.87 -42.92
N ASP A 233 -8.21 6.24 -42.20
CA ASP A 233 -8.43 5.72 -40.84
C ASP A 233 -7.86 6.62 -39.73
N ARG A 234 -8.09 7.94 -39.83
CA ARG A 234 -7.96 8.83 -38.65
C ARG A 234 -8.92 8.46 -37.51
N ALA A 235 -9.85 7.53 -37.76
CA ALA A 235 -10.85 7.06 -36.80
C ALA A 235 -10.43 5.83 -35.98
N SER A 236 -9.28 5.18 -36.22
CA SER A 236 -9.03 3.87 -35.60
C SER A 236 -8.48 3.90 -34.16
N GLY A 237 -8.00 5.03 -33.63
CA GLY A 237 -7.57 5.12 -32.23
C GLY A 237 -6.65 3.97 -31.78
N ARG A 238 -5.86 3.40 -32.71
CA ARG A 238 -5.06 2.19 -32.46
C ARG A 238 -4.08 2.49 -31.33
N LYS A 239 -4.19 1.78 -30.21
CA LYS A 239 -3.19 1.79 -29.15
C LYS A 239 -1.95 1.03 -29.60
N PRO A 240 -0.73 1.49 -29.24
CA PRO A 240 0.49 0.77 -29.56
C PRO A 240 0.49 -0.60 -28.86
N SER A 241 0.99 -1.62 -29.55
CA SER A 241 1.19 -2.93 -28.96
C SER A 241 2.36 -2.92 -27.97
N ALA A 242 2.36 -3.83 -27.00
CA ALA A 242 3.44 -3.94 -26.02
C ALA A 242 4.84 -4.08 -26.67
N VAL A 243 4.92 -4.80 -27.80
CA VAL A 243 6.16 -5.01 -28.56
C VAL A 243 6.65 -3.71 -29.20
N GLU A 244 5.74 -2.89 -29.76
CA GLU A 244 6.09 -1.58 -30.35
C GLU A 244 6.57 -0.61 -29.27
N VAL A 245 5.88 -0.58 -28.11
CA VAL A 245 6.30 0.23 -26.95
C VAL A 245 7.69 -0.19 -26.48
N GLU A 246 7.92 -1.50 -26.28
CA GLU A 246 9.21 -2.02 -25.82
C GLU A 246 10.34 -1.68 -26.81
N ALA A 247 10.12 -1.88 -28.11
CA ALA A 247 11.11 -1.54 -29.12
C ALA A 247 11.46 -0.04 -29.13
N SER A 248 10.45 0.82 -29.01
CA SER A 248 10.64 2.28 -28.96
C SER A 248 11.41 2.72 -27.72
N VAL A 249 11.00 2.23 -26.54
CA VAL A 249 11.65 2.52 -25.26
C VAL A 249 13.10 2.03 -25.28
N GLN A 250 13.36 0.81 -25.75
CA GLN A 250 14.71 0.25 -25.86
C GLN A 250 15.61 1.07 -26.77
N LYS A 251 15.08 1.56 -27.90
CA LYS A 251 15.81 2.45 -28.80
C LYS A 251 16.14 3.77 -28.12
N ALA A 252 15.15 4.41 -27.50
CA ALA A 252 15.33 5.68 -26.79
C ALA A 252 16.31 5.57 -25.63
N TYR A 253 16.24 4.48 -24.85
CA TYR A 253 17.13 4.20 -23.73
C TYR A 253 18.59 4.13 -24.15
N ARG A 254 18.89 3.43 -25.25
CA ARG A 254 20.24 3.33 -25.81
C ARG A 254 20.79 4.65 -26.35
N GLN A 255 19.91 5.51 -26.86
CA GLN A 255 20.29 6.81 -27.43
C GLN A 255 20.53 7.87 -26.35
N LYS A 256 19.69 7.90 -25.31
CA LYS A 256 19.75 8.92 -24.24
C LYS A 256 20.68 8.55 -23.09
N SER A 257 21.05 7.28 -22.94
CA SER A 257 21.83 6.80 -21.79
C SER A 257 23.19 6.25 -22.24
N SER A 258 24.26 6.74 -21.60
CA SER A 258 25.61 6.25 -21.84
C SER A 258 25.74 4.75 -21.50
N PRO A 259 26.65 4.00 -22.15
CA PRO A 259 26.92 2.61 -21.77
C PRO A 259 27.26 2.44 -20.29
N GLU A 260 28.03 3.38 -19.73
CA GLU A 260 28.40 3.40 -18.31
C GLU A 260 27.17 3.42 -17.42
N PHE A 261 26.24 4.36 -17.64
CA PHE A 261 25.00 4.43 -16.87
C PHE A 261 24.17 3.16 -17.00
N ARG A 262 24.02 2.64 -18.23
CA ARG A 262 23.22 1.44 -18.48
C ARG A 262 23.75 0.20 -17.77
N ASN A 263 25.06 0.07 -17.61
CA ASN A 263 25.69 -1.04 -16.91
C ASN A 263 25.47 -1.01 -15.39
N ARG A 264 24.94 0.09 -14.86
CA ARG A 264 24.65 0.29 -13.43
C ARG A 264 23.17 0.20 -13.09
N ILE A 265 22.33 -0.01 -14.09
CA ILE A 265 20.89 -0.22 -13.92
C ILE A 265 20.60 -1.71 -13.85
N ASP A 266 20.07 -2.19 -12.72
CA ASP A 266 19.75 -3.62 -12.53
C ASP A 266 18.59 -4.09 -13.42
N MET A 267 17.67 -3.18 -13.74
CA MET A 267 16.49 -3.50 -14.54
C MET A 267 15.91 -2.29 -15.28
N LEU A 268 15.58 -2.47 -16.56
CA LEU A 268 14.66 -1.63 -17.30
C LEU A 268 13.31 -2.33 -17.37
N VAL A 269 12.26 -1.67 -16.90
CA VAL A 269 10.88 -2.15 -16.91
C VAL A 269 10.08 -1.30 -17.88
N VAL A 270 9.50 -1.93 -18.90
CA VAL A 270 8.59 -1.26 -19.83
C VAL A 270 7.16 -1.49 -19.36
N TYR A 271 6.41 -0.41 -19.21
CA TYR A 271 5.00 -0.40 -18.85
C TYR A 271 4.15 -0.47 -20.12
N GLU A 272 3.10 -1.28 -20.04
CA GLU A 272 2.13 -1.46 -21.11
C GLU A 272 1.03 -0.39 -21.00
N SER A 273 0.43 -0.01 -22.13
CA SER A 273 -0.75 0.85 -22.14
C SER A 273 -1.93 0.11 -21.50
N LEU A 274 -2.74 0.82 -20.69
CA LEU A 274 -3.86 0.21 -19.99
C LEU A 274 -5.01 -0.13 -20.96
N SER A 275 -5.52 -1.37 -20.86
CA SER A 275 -6.71 -1.81 -21.59
C SER A 275 -7.99 -1.26 -20.96
N SER A 276 -9.12 -1.28 -21.69
CA SER A 276 -10.42 -0.84 -21.15
C SER A 276 -10.83 -1.68 -19.93
N ALA A 277 -10.61 -3.00 -19.98
CA ALA A 277 -10.86 -3.90 -18.85
C ALA A 277 -10.01 -3.52 -17.62
N GLN A 278 -8.71 -3.26 -17.82
CA GLN A 278 -7.83 -2.82 -16.74
C GLN A 278 -8.25 -1.46 -16.17
N LEU A 279 -8.73 -0.53 -17.00
CA LEU A 279 -9.27 0.73 -16.50
C LEU A 279 -10.51 0.52 -15.64
N SER A 280 -11.40 -0.41 -16.02
CA SER A 280 -12.57 -0.78 -15.21
C SER A 280 -12.16 -1.34 -13.84
N ASP A 281 -11.16 -2.23 -13.80
CA ASP A 281 -10.62 -2.75 -12.53
C ASP A 281 -10.03 -1.63 -11.66
N ILE A 282 -9.37 -0.64 -12.28
CA ILE A 282 -8.84 0.53 -11.57
C ILE A 282 -9.98 1.40 -11.00
N ILE A 283 -11.11 1.53 -11.70
CA ILE A 283 -12.30 2.24 -11.17
C ILE A 283 -12.75 1.60 -9.86
N ASN A 284 -12.85 0.26 -9.82
CA ASN A 284 -13.22 -0.46 -8.61
C ASN A 284 -12.25 -0.17 -7.47
N LEU A 285 -10.94 -0.25 -7.74
CA LEU A 285 -9.92 0.06 -6.74
C LEU A 285 -9.97 1.50 -6.22
N GLU A 286 -10.26 2.47 -7.09
CA GLU A 286 -10.36 3.88 -6.67
C GLU A 286 -11.63 4.11 -5.84
N ILE A 287 -12.76 3.50 -6.18
CA ILE A 287 -14.00 3.55 -5.35
C ILE A 287 -13.72 2.94 -3.97
N ASP A 288 -13.04 1.80 -3.91
CA ASP A 288 -12.63 1.18 -2.63
C ASP A 288 -11.69 2.08 -1.83
N GLN A 289 -10.80 2.83 -2.49
CA GLN A 289 -9.96 3.83 -1.82
C GLN A 289 -10.79 4.98 -1.25
N VAL A 290 -11.84 5.43 -1.94
CA VAL A 290 -12.78 6.42 -1.41
C VAL A 290 -13.47 5.87 -0.16
N GLN A 291 -13.96 4.63 -0.22
CA GLN A 291 -14.57 3.96 0.94
C GLN A 291 -13.63 3.92 2.15
N ARG A 292 -12.37 3.51 1.94
CA ARG A 292 -11.35 3.51 3.00
C ARG A 292 -11.04 4.91 3.54
N ARG A 293 -11.06 5.94 2.70
CA ARG A 293 -10.83 7.32 3.15
C ARG A 293 -11.96 7.83 4.03
N ILE A 294 -13.21 7.48 3.71
CA ILE A 294 -14.38 7.81 4.55
C ILE A 294 -14.18 7.24 5.96
N MET A 295 -13.65 6.00 6.08
CA MET A 295 -13.33 5.39 7.39
C MET A 295 -12.30 6.18 8.18
N ALA A 296 -11.23 6.62 7.52
CA ALA A 296 -10.10 7.24 8.18
C ALA A 296 -10.39 8.69 8.63
N VAL A 297 -11.19 9.42 7.84
CA VAL A 297 -11.37 10.88 8.04
C VAL A 297 -12.62 11.22 8.84
N ALA A 298 -13.69 10.41 8.77
CA ALA A 298 -14.96 10.72 9.39
C ALA A 298 -15.54 9.54 10.23
N PRO A 299 -14.92 9.20 11.37
CA PRO A 299 -15.39 8.11 12.24
C PRO A 299 -16.83 8.31 12.76
N ASP A 300 -17.25 9.57 12.90
CA ASP A 300 -18.58 10.00 13.32
C ASP A 300 -19.60 10.07 12.17
N ARG A 301 -19.16 9.85 10.92
CA ARG A 301 -19.98 9.94 9.70
C ARG A 301 -19.69 8.80 8.73
N LEU A 302 -19.57 7.58 9.25
CA LEU A 302 -19.34 6.37 8.44
C LEU A 302 -20.58 6.03 7.61
N PHE A 303 -20.41 5.87 6.30
CA PHE A 303 -21.43 5.36 5.38
C PHE A 303 -20.77 4.45 4.33
N VAL A 304 -21.55 3.59 3.69
CA VAL A 304 -21.09 2.71 2.60
C VAL A 304 -21.42 3.33 1.26
N LEU A 305 -20.45 3.28 0.35
CA LEU A 305 -20.62 3.54 -1.06
C LEU A 305 -20.83 2.23 -1.80
N LYS A 306 -21.81 2.22 -2.69
CA LYS A 306 -22.00 1.12 -3.63
C LYS A 306 -22.29 1.68 -5.01
N ALA A 307 -21.41 1.42 -5.97
CA ALA A 307 -21.61 1.83 -7.35
C ALA A 307 -22.29 0.74 -8.17
N SER A 308 -23.31 1.10 -8.94
CA SER A 308 -23.93 0.24 -9.95
C SER A 308 -22.94 -0.06 -11.10
N GLU A 309 -23.17 -1.12 -11.87
CA GLU A 309 -22.40 -1.36 -13.10
C GLU A 309 -22.53 -0.19 -14.08
N ARG A 310 -23.72 0.40 -14.20
CA ARG A 310 -23.98 1.57 -15.04
C ARG A 310 -23.13 2.77 -14.61
N ALA A 311 -23.00 3.03 -13.31
CA ALA A 311 -22.13 4.09 -12.79
C ALA A 311 -20.66 3.86 -13.11
N ARG A 312 -20.19 2.61 -12.99
CA ARG A 312 -18.81 2.23 -13.37
C ARG A 312 -18.58 2.42 -14.86
N ASP A 313 -19.50 1.95 -15.70
CA ASP A 313 -19.42 2.11 -17.16
C ASP A 313 -19.48 3.57 -17.58
N PHE A 314 -20.30 4.38 -16.91
CA PHE A 314 -20.34 5.82 -17.13
C PHE A 314 -18.99 6.48 -16.86
N LEU A 315 -18.37 6.20 -15.70
CA LEU A 315 -17.04 6.70 -15.36
C LEU A 315 -15.97 6.23 -16.34
N LEU A 316 -16.04 4.98 -16.80
CA LEU A 316 -15.14 4.42 -17.80
C LEU A 316 -15.27 5.14 -19.15
N ASN A 317 -16.50 5.31 -19.63
CA ASN A 317 -16.79 5.99 -20.89
C ASN A 317 -16.32 7.44 -20.85
N GLN A 318 -16.58 8.15 -19.75
CA GLN A 318 -16.06 9.51 -19.54
C GLN A 318 -14.53 9.53 -19.56
N ALA A 319 -13.88 8.58 -18.87
CA ALA A 319 -12.42 8.50 -18.80
C ALA A 319 -11.76 8.25 -20.18
N ILE A 320 -12.41 7.45 -21.04
CA ILE A 320 -11.91 7.12 -22.39
C ILE A 320 -12.21 8.23 -23.41
N ALA A 321 -13.30 8.98 -23.24
CA ALA A 321 -13.76 9.97 -24.22
C ALA A 321 -12.86 11.21 -24.39
N SER A 322 -11.96 11.52 -23.45
CA SER A 322 -11.08 12.69 -23.55
C SER A 322 -9.89 12.46 -24.49
N GLU A 323 -9.42 13.51 -25.17
CA GLU A 323 -8.17 13.46 -25.97
C GLU A 323 -6.95 13.03 -25.14
N ASP A 324 -6.88 13.43 -23.86
CA ASP A 324 -5.88 12.99 -22.87
C ASP A 324 -6.12 11.57 -22.30
N GLY A 325 -7.01 10.79 -22.94
CA GLY A 325 -7.71 9.59 -22.45
C GLY A 325 -6.97 8.65 -21.50
N GLY A 326 -7.71 8.04 -20.58
CA GLY A 326 -7.21 7.01 -19.67
C GLY A 326 -7.22 7.41 -18.19
N LEU A 327 -6.26 6.92 -17.41
CA LEU A 327 -6.27 7.04 -15.94
C LEU A 327 -6.27 8.49 -15.43
N ALA A 328 -5.73 9.41 -16.24
CA ALA A 328 -5.73 10.85 -16.00
C ALA A 328 -7.12 11.41 -15.76
N ASN A 329 -7.95 11.23 -16.79
CA ASN A 329 -9.28 11.75 -16.84
C ASN A 329 -10.15 10.99 -15.84
N LEU A 330 -9.92 9.69 -15.66
CA LEU A 330 -10.62 8.91 -14.64
C LEU A 330 -10.50 9.54 -13.24
N LYS A 331 -9.29 9.89 -12.77
CA LYS A 331 -9.14 10.50 -11.43
C LYS A 331 -9.83 11.85 -11.33
N ARG A 332 -9.83 12.63 -12.41
CA ARG A 332 -10.57 13.90 -12.48
C ARG A 332 -12.08 13.67 -12.42
N GLN A 333 -12.60 12.76 -13.23
CA GLN A 333 -14.02 12.40 -13.27
C GLN A 333 -14.50 11.81 -11.95
N LEU A 334 -13.70 10.96 -11.30
CA LEU A 334 -13.98 10.50 -9.93
C LEU A 334 -14.01 11.66 -8.94
N ASN A 335 -13.14 12.66 -9.09
CA ASN A 335 -13.18 13.82 -8.20
C ASN A 335 -14.43 14.67 -8.42
N GLU A 336 -14.68 15.09 -9.68
CA GLU A 336 -15.76 16.00 -10.07
C GLU A 336 -17.15 15.34 -9.96
N CYS A 337 -17.30 14.11 -10.44
CA CYS A 337 -18.60 13.44 -10.49
C CYS A 337 -18.92 12.63 -9.24
N LEU A 338 -17.92 12.21 -8.44
CA LEU A 338 -18.14 11.37 -7.25
C LEU A 338 -17.78 12.09 -5.95
N LEU A 339 -16.53 12.51 -5.77
CA LEU A 339 -16.05 13.04 -4.49
C LEU A 339 -16.64 14.41 -4.12
N GLU A 340 -16.72 15.33 -5.06
CA GLU A 340 -17.24 16.68 -4.83
C GLU A 340 -18.74 16.69 -4.46
N PRO A 341 -19.62 15.96 -5.19
CA PRO A 341 -21.03 15.81 -4.80
C PRO A 341 -21.19 15.13 -3.44
N LEU A 342 -20.46 14.04 -3.18
CA LEU A 342 -20.50 13.36 -1.87
C LEU A 342 -20.03 14.28 -0.73
N GLY A 343 -18.94 15.03 -0.94
CA GLY A 343 -18.45 16.00 0.03
C GLY A 343 -19.48 17.08 0.34
N THR A 344 -20.18 17.57 -0.70
CA THR A 344 -21.27 18.54 -0.55
C THR A 344 -22.45 17.94 0.21
N ALA A 345 -22.89 16.73 -0.15
CA ALA A 345 -23.98 16.02 0.53
C ALA A 345 -23.66 15.76 2.01
N LEU A 346 -22.41 15.40 2.32
CA LEU A 346 -21.93 15.24 3.70
C LEU A 346 -21.95 16.55 4.49
N ASN A 347 -21.53 17.66 3.87
CA ASN A 347 -21.52 18.97 4.52
C ASN A 347 -22.93 19.50 4.77
N LEU A 348 -23.88 19.19 3.87
CA LEU A 348 -25.29 19.53 4.01
C LEU A 348 -26.05 18.59 4.97
N GLY A 349 -25.39 17.55 5.49
CA GLY A 349 -26.01 16.57 6.39
C GLY A 349 -27.04 15.65 5.72
N MET A 350 -26.96 15.51 4.39
CA MET A 350 -27.84 14.64 3.60
C MET A 350 -27.47 13.16 3.77
N VAL A 351 -26.20 12.87 4.05
CA VAL A 351 -25.70 11.53 4.36
C VAL A 351 -25.39 11.45 5.85
N LYS A 352 -25.92 10.44 6.53
CA LYS A 352 -25.75 10.19 7.97
C LYS A 352 -24.97 8.92 8.22
N MET A 353 -24.59 8.75 9.48
CA MET A 353 -23.89 7.56 9.95
C MET A 353 -24.76 6.29 9.81
N GLY A 354 -24.16 5.26 9.21
CA GLY A 354 -24.78 3.97 8.92
C GLY A 354 -25.59 3.94 7.62
N ASP A 355 -25.56 5.00 6.82
CA ASP A 355 -26.28 5.02 5.54
C ASP A 355 -25.55 4.19 4.48
N LEU A 356 -26.34 3.63 3.56
CA LEU A 356 -25.87 3.10 2.29
C LEU A 356 -26.17 4.14 1.21
N VAL A 357 -25.14 4.60 0.53
CA VAL A 357 -25.23 5.50 -0.61
C VAL A 357 -25.02 4.67 -1.87
N GLU A 358 -26.08 4.47 -2.63
CA GLU A 358 -26.01 3.86 -3.95
C GLU A 358 -25.73 4.94 -5.00
N ILE A 359 -24.77 4.65 -5.87
CA ILE A 359 -24.37 5.51 -6.98
C ILE A 359 -24.88 4.85 -8.26
N ASP A 360 -25.72 5.55 -9.00
CA ASP A 360 -26.23 5.10 -10.30
C ASP A 360 -26.18 6.24 -11.34
N VAL A 361 -26.72 5.99 -12.54
CA VAL A 361 -26.76 6.95 -13.65
C VAL A 361 -28.19 7.18 -14.10
N GLU A 362 -28.64 8.42 -13.98
CA GLU A 362 -29.91 8.90 -14.52
C GLU A 362 -29.68 10.14 -15.38
N SER A 363 -30.41 10.24 -16.50
CA SER A 363 -30.35 11.39 -17.41
C SER A 363 -28.94 11.79 -17.90
N GLY A 364 -27.98 10.88 -17.86
CA GLY A 364 -26.59 11.13 -18.27
C GLY A 364 -25.70 11.75 -17.18
N GLU A 365 -26.14 11.76 -15.93
CA GLU A 365 -25.38 12.23 -14.76
C GLU A 365 -25.34 11.16 -13.68
N LEU A 366 -24.31 11.22 -12.81
CA LEU A 366 -24.29 10.37 -11.62
C LEU A 366 -25.32 10.89 -10.61
N VAL A 367 -26.14 9.98 -10.12
CA VAL A 367 -27.09 10.23 -9.04
C VAL A 367 -26.68 9.46 -7.79
N PHE A 368 -27.07 10.01 -6.63
CA PHE A 368 -26.71 9.50 -5.32
C PHE A 368 -27.98 9.27 -4.52
N ASP A 369 -28.34 8.00 -4.37
CA ASP A 369 -29.51 7.61 -3.61
C ASP A 369 -29.08 7.15 -2.22
N VAL A 370 -29.54 7.88 -1.22
CA VAL A 370 -29.37 7.49 0.17
C VAL A 370 -30.50 6.54 0.52
N LEU A 371 -30.18 5.27 0.70
CA LEU A 371 -31.07 4.31 1.33
C LEU A 371 -31.13 4.62 2.83
N SER A 372 -31.93 5.63 3.14
CA SER A 372 -32.15 6.15 4.49
C SER A 372 -33.06 5.23 5.27
N GLY A 373 -32.43 4.35 6.05
CA GLY A 373 -33.09 3.52 7.05
C GLY A 373 -32.41 3.57 8.40
N GLY A 374 -31.35 4.38 8.54
CA GLY A 374 -30.59 4.58 9.76
C GLY A 374 -30.46 3.31 10.59
N MET A 375 -30.04 2.19 9.99
CA MET A 375 -30.15 0.83 10.55
C MET A 375 -30.19 0.83 12.08
N GLU A 376 -31.39 0.69 12.62
CA GLU A 376 -31.51 0.36 14.04
C GLU A 376 -30.92 -1.04 14.24
N VAL A 377 -30.29 -1.25 15.39
CA VAL A 377 -29.59 -2.50 15.76
C VAL A 377 -30.45 -3.76 15.47
N ASP A 378 -31.78 -3.63 15.55
CA ASP A 378 -32.75 -4.69 15.25
C ASP A 378 -32.76 -5.14 13.79
N ALA A 379 -32.50 -4.26 12.80
CA ALA A 379 -32.46 -4.64 11.39
C ALA A 379 -31.25 -5.51 11.03
N PHE A 380 -30.17 -5.44 11.82
CA PHE A 380 -28.98 -6.28 11.67
C PHE A 380 -29.12 -7.65 12.34
N SER A 381 -30.15 -7.85 13.18
CA SER A 381 -30.37 -9.15 13.82
C SER A 381 -30.73 -10.24 12.80
N ARG A 382 -31.23 -9.87 11.62
CA ARG A 382 -31.66 -10.80 10.57
C ARG A 382 -31.21 -10.34 9.21
N ILE A 383 -30.31 -11.11 8.60
CA ILE A 383 -29.86 -10.84 7.23
C ILE A 383 -30.42 -11.92 6.29
N PRO A 384 -31.23 -11.54 5.29
CA PRO A 384 -31.65 -12.48 4.26
C PRO A 384 -30.46 -12.80 3.35
N ILE A 385 -30.12 -14.08 3.27
CA ILE A 385 -29.09 -14.59 2.35
C ILE A 385 -29.81 -15.14 1.11
N LEU A 386 -29.34 -14.72 -0.07
CA LEU A 386 -29.89 -15.20 -1.32
C LEU A 386 -29.76 -16.73 -1.42
N GLY A 387 -30.92 -17.40 -1.50
CA GLY A 387 -31.02 -18.84 -1.68
C GLY A 387 -30.98 -19.69 -0.39
N GLN A 388 -30.79 -19.11 0.80
CA GLN A 388 -30.63 -19.89 2.05
C GLN A 388 -31.25 -19.27 3.33
N GLY A 389 -32.41 -18.62 3.21
CA GLY A 389 -33.21 -18.17 4.37
C GLY A 389 -32.63 -16.95 5.12
N GLU A 390 -33.24 -16.62 6.27
CA GLU A 390 -32.77 -15.53 7.16
C GLU A 390 -31.72 -16.07 8.14
N VAL A 391 -30.58 -15.40 8.26
CA VAL A 391 -29.58 -15.69 9.29
C VAL A 391 -29.76 -14.76 10.48
N ASP A 392 -30.00 -15.36 11.66
CA ASP A 392 -30.07 -14.64 12.92
C ASP A 392 -28.67 -14.40 13.49
N LEU A 393 -28.17 -13.18 13.30
CA LEU A 393 -26.87 -12.73 13.78
C LEU A 393 -26.82 -12.50 15.30
N SER A 394 -27.90 -12.79 16.04
CA SER A 394 -27.87 -12.80 17.52
C SER A 394 -27.12 -14.02 18.10
N THR A 395 -26.93 -15.07 17.31
CA THR A 395 -26.34 -16.35 17.75
C THR A 395 -24.80 -16.37 17.68
N THR A 396 -24.15 -16.96 18.68
CA THR A 396 -22.69 -16.97 18.85
C THR A 396 -21.95 -17.67 17.70
N GLU A 397 -22.56 -18.70 17.11
CA GLU A 397 -21.95 -19.49 16.01
C GLU A 397 -21.96 -18.74 14.67
N ALA A 398 -23.06 -18.04 14.34
CA ALA A 398 -23.12 -17.17 13.16
C ALA A 398 -22.14 -15.98 13.27
N ARG A 399 -21.96 -15.47 14.50
CA ARG A 399 -20.97 -14.42 14.84
C ARG A 399 -19.52 -14.89 14.78
N GLN A 400 -19.22 -16.18 14.96
CA GLN A 400 -17.83 -16.66 14.85
C GLN A 400 -17.41 -16.90 13.40
N ALA A 401 -18.35 -17.30 12.52
CA ALA A 401 -18.08 -17.54 11.10
C ALA A 401 -17.80 -16.25 10.30
N PHE A 402 -18.41 -15.12 10.68
CA PHE A 402 -18.26 -13.83 10.00
C PHE A 402 -17.00 -13.02 10.37
N PHE A 403 -16.29 -13.39 11.45
CA PHE A 403 -15.35 -12.49 12.14
C PHE A 403 -13.86 -12.91 12.17
N SER A 404 -13.42 -13.90 11.37
CA SER A 404 -11.99 -14.27 11.30
C SER A 404 -11.23 -13.46 10.25
N PRO A 405 -10.23 -12.63 10.61
CA PRO A 405 -9.45 -11.85 9.65
C PRO A 405 -8.22 -12.61 9.10
N THR A 406 -8.01 -13.90 9.41
CA THR A 406 -6.69 -14.50 9.11
C THR A 406 -6.64 -15.97 8.72
N HIS A 407 -7.67 -16.80 8.92
CA HIS A 407 -7.69 -18.12 8.30
C HIS A 407 -9.14 -18.56 8.12
N VAL A 408 -9.57 -18.70 6.86
CA VAL A 408 -10.76 -19.49 6.52
C VAL A 408 -10.30 -20.93 6.37
N SER A 409 -10.28 -21.69 7.47
CA SER A 409 -10.39 -23.15 7.39
C SER A 409 -11.77 -23.50 7.90
N LEU A 410 -12.68 -23.71 6.95
CA LEU A 410 -14.08 -24.01 7.23
C LEU A 410 -14.19 -25.41 7.84
N ALA A 411 -15.03 -25.56 8.87
CA ALA A 411 -15.52 -26.87 9.24
C ALA A 411 -16.28 -27.50 8.04
N PRO A 412 -16.19 -28.82 7.81
CA PRO A 412 -16.84 -29.46 6.67
C PRO A 412 -18.37 -29.33 6.80
N GLY A 413 -19.01 -28.61 5.87
CA GLY A 413 -20.47 -28.52 5.79
C GLY A 413 -21.07 -27.10 5.76
N MET A 414 -20.29 -26.04 5.96
CA MET A 414 -20.79 -24.66 5.78
C MET A 414 -20.82 -24.28 4.29
N PRO A 415 -21.99 -23.96 3.71
CA PRO A 415 -22.07 -23.51 2.32
C PRO A 415 -21.73 -22.01 2.22
N LEU A 416 -20.80 -21.69 1.33
CA LEU A 416 -20.49 -20.33 0.87
C LEU A 416 -21.57 -19.84 -0.11
N SER A 417 -22.21 -18.70 0.14
CA SER A 417 -22.69 -17.82 -0.94
C SER A 417 -22.63 -16.36 -0.49
N GLY A 418 -21.72 -15.59 -1.10
CA GLY A 418 -21.14 -14.36 -0.56
C GLY A 418 -21.91 -13.06 -0.81
N TYR A 419 -23.24 -13.08 -0.72
CA TYR A 419 -24.05 -11.88 -0.86
C TYR A 419 -25.29 -11.92 0.02
N ALA A 420 -25.64 -10.78 0.61
CA ALA A 420 -26.86 -10.56 1.37
C ALA A 420 -27.67 -9.41 0.78
N THR A 421 -28.95 -9.29 1.13
CA THR A 421 -29.75 -8.12 0.74
C THR A 421 -30.18 -7.30 1.95
N ILE A 422 -29.99 -5.98 1.90
CA ILE A 422 -30.49 -5.03 2.92
C ILE A 422 -31.28 -3.95 2.20
N GLY A 423 -32.57 -3.79 2.53
CA GLY A 423 -33.43 -2.78 1.88
C GLY A 423 -33.59 -2.95 0.36
N GLY A 424 -33.37 -4.17 -0.16
CA GLY A 424 -33.36 -4.47 -1.60
C GLY A 424 -31.98 -4.37 -2.26
N ALA A 425 -30.98 -3.79 -1.59
CA ALA A 425 -29.61 -3.68 -2.09
C ALA A 425 -28.81 -4.96 -1.82
N LEU A 426 -28.22 -5.55 -2.88
CA LEU A 426 -27.27 -6.65 -2.77
C LEU A 426 -25.92 -6.17 -2.19
N LEU A 427 -25.39 -6.84 -1.17
CA LEU A 427 -24.17 -6.47 -0.46
C LEU A 427 -23.21 -7.66 -0.36
N ASN A 428 -21.93 -7.43 -0.60
CA ASN A 428 -20.86 -8.42 -0.41
C ASN A 428 -20.36 -8.44 1.05
N LEU A 429 -19.51 -9.42 1.39
CA LEU A 429 -19.01 -9.59 2.76
C LEU A 429 -18.29 -8.35 3.31
N SER A 430 -17.47 -7.67 2.50
CA SER A 430 -16.76 -6.45 2.94
C SER A 430 -17.73 -5.29 3.23
N GLU A 431 -18.75 -5.11 2.40
CA GLU A 431 -19.79 -4.09 2.59
C GLU A 431 -20.63 -4.38 3.84
N LEU A 432 -20.94 -5.66 4.09
CA LEU A 432 -21.66 -6.10 5.30
C LEU A 432 -20.85 -5.85 6.57
N MET A 433 -19.58 -6.24 6.58
CA MET A 433 -18.66 -5.99 7.71
C MET A 433 -18.53 -4.48 8.00
N PHE A 434 -18.52 -3.65 6.95
CA PHE A 434 -18.50 -2.20 7.11
C PHE A 434 -19.79 -1.68 7.73
N LEU A 435 -20.94 -2.06 7.17
CA LEU A 435 -22.25 -1.62 7.64
C LEU A 435 -22.44 -1.99 9.11
N GLN A 436 -22.02 -3.18 9.49
CA GLN A 436 -22.02 -3.63 10.87
C GLN A 436 -21.17 -2.71 11.76
N ARG A 437 -19.94 -2.38 11.34
CA ARG A 437 -19.06 -1.47 12.10
C ARG A 437 -19.68 -0.09 12.28
N ALA A 438 -20.31 0.45 11.24
CA ALA A 438 -20.99 1.74 11.30
C ALA A 438 -22.18 1.71 12.28
N VAL A 439 -22.94 0.61 12.30
CA VAL A 439 -24.06 0.42 13.23
C VAL A 439 -23.57 0.24 14.67
N GLU A 440 -22.50 -0.51 14.90
CA GLU A 440 -21.86 -0.65 16.22
C GLU A 440 -21.42 0.71 16.77
N LEU A 441 -20.72 1.51 15.96
CA LEU A 441 -20.27 2.83 16.35
C LEU A 441 -21.44 3.80 16.56
N LYS A 442 -22.54 3.66 15.81
CA LYS A 442 -23.78 4.43 16.00
C LYS A 442 -24.52 4.04 17.28
N ALA A 443 -24.55 2.75 17.62
CA ALA A 443 -25.08 2.27 18.90
C ALA A 443 -24.24 2.83 20.06
N LEU A 444 -22.91 2.78 19.95
CA LEU A 444 -21.99 3.41 20.91
C LEU A 444 -22.23 4.93 21.05
N ALA A 445 -22.52 5.64 19.96
CA ALA A 445 -22.84 7.07 19.99
C ALA A 445 -24.22 7.38 20.60
N ARG A 446 -25.21 6.47 20.50
CA ARG A 446 -26.51 6.58 21.18
C ARG A 446 -26.36 6.44 22.70
N PHE A 447 -25.40 5.66 23.18
CA PHE A 447 -25.00 5.63 24.58
C PHE A 447 -24.08 6.83 24.89
N GLN A 448 -24.66 8.03 24.98
CA GLN A 448 -23.97 9.19 25.54
C GLN A 448 -23.56 8.90 27.00
N SER A 449 -22.36 8.35 27.22
CA SER A 449 -21.74 8.32 28.54
C SER A 449 -20.59 9.33 28.55
N PRO A 450 -20.64 10.37 29.40
CA PRO A 450 -19.62 11.43 29.43
C PRO A 450 -18.29 11.01 30.08
N PHE A 451 -18.04 9.73 30.34
CA PHE A 451 -16.83 9.30 31.04
C PHE A 451 -16.12 8.15 30.34
N LEU A 452 -14.92 8.43 29.83
CA LEU A 452 -13.87 7.41 29.68
C LEU A 452 -13.52 6.92 31.09
N ALA A 453 -13.56 5.61 31.29
CA ALA A 453 -13.13 4.98 32.54
C ALA A 453 -11.97 4.03 32.27
N ASP A 454 -11.18 3.76 33.30
CA ASP A 454 -10.12 2.78 33.24
C ASP A 454 -10.70 1.41 33.60
N TYR A 455 -10.35 0.39 32.82
CA TYR A 455 -10.81 -0.97 33.01
C TYR A 455 -9.62 -1.91 33.08
N GLU A 456 -9.72 -2.92 33.93
CA GLU A 456 -8.82 -4.06 33.94
C GLU A 456 -9.48 -5.21 33.18
N ILE A 457 -8.86 -5.63 32.09
CA ILE A 457 -9.26 -6.83 31.37
C ILE A 457 -8.26 -7.91 31.71
N ARG A 458 -8.70 -8.97 32.40
CA ARG A 458 -7.86 -10.15 32.66
C ARG A 458 -8.28 -11.31 31.77
N LEU A 459 -7.30 -11.88 31.09
CA LEU A 459 -7.34 -13.18 30.43
C LEU A 459 -6.62 -14.18 31.34
N SER A 460 -7.16 -15.38 31.52
CA SER A 460 -6.45 -16.46 32.22
C SER A 460 -6.54 -17.77 31.45
N ASP A 461 -5.44 -18.51 31.40
CA ASP A 461 -5.38 -19.87 30.86
C ASP A 461 -4.64 -20.75 31.88
N ALA A 462 -5.28 -21.85 32.30
CA ALA A 462 -4.75 -22.69 33.37
C ALA A 462 -3.45 -23.42 32.97
N ASP A 463 -3.32 -23.77 31.68
CA ASP A 463 -2.37 -24.80 31.24
C ASP A 463 -1.45 -24.35 30.09
N ASN A 464 -1.74 -23.24 29.39
CA ASN A 464 -1.00 -22.88 28.17
C ASN A 464 -0.70 -21.38 27.99
N LEU A 465 0.56 -21.00 28.23
CA LEU A 465 1.06 -19.63 28.09
C LEU A 465 1.12 -19.12 26.63
N ASP A 466 1.44 -19.98 25.66
CA ASP A 466 1.54 -19.59 24.23
C ASP A 466 0.16 -19.28 23.64
N ARG A 467 -0.85 -20.05 24.06
CA ARG A 467 -2.25 -19.80 23.70
C ARG A 467 -2.76 -18.50 24.33
N LEU A 468 -2.41 -18.27 25.60
CA LEU A 468 -2.76 -17.05 26.33
C LEU A 468 -2.12 -15.80 25.68
N THR A 469 -0.84 -15.85 25.35
CA THR A 469 -0.12 -14.73 24.72
C THR A 469 -0.64 -14.43 23.32
N SER A 470 -0.89 -15.44 22.49
CA SER A 470 -1.49 -15.26 21.15
C SER A 470 -2.88 -14.60 21.24
N ARG A 471 -3.70 -15.02 22.21
CA ARG A 471 -5.02 -14.42 22.49
C ARG A 471 -4.89 -12.98 23.00
N ALA A 472 -3.95 -12.71 23.89
CA ALA A 472 -3.68 -11.37 24.39
C ALA A 472 -3.23 -10.41 23.27
N PHE A 473 -2.37 -10.88 22.35
CA PHE A 473 -1.98 -10.10 21.17
C PHE A 473 -3.16 -9.79 20.25
N SER A 474 -4.03 -10.77 19.99
CA SER A 474 -5.26 -10.53 19.23
C SER A 474 -6.16 -9.52 19.92
N LEU A 475 -6.33 -9.64 21.25
CA LEU A 475 -7.13 -8.72 22.05
C LEU A 475 -6.57 -7.29 21.99
N VAL A 476 -5.25 -7.11 22.13
CA VAL A 476 -4.59 -5.80 22.03
C VAL A 476 -4.79 -5.20 20.64
N ARG A 477 -4.57 -5.98 19.59
CA ARG A 477 -4.81 -5.55 18.20
C ARG A 477 -6.27 -5.14 17.98
N ASP A 478 -7.22 -5.90 18.52
CA ASP A 478 -8.64 -5.59 18.40
C ASP A 478 -9.02 -4.33 19.19
N LEU A 479 -8.46 -4.14 20.39
CA LEU A 479 -8.61 -2.94 21.19
C LEU A 479 -8.09 -1.71 20.41
N THR A 480 -6.90 -1.78 19.83
CA THR A 480 -6.26 -0.64 19.16
C THR A 480 -6.80 -0.37 17.77
N ASP A 481 -6.84 -1.40 16.92
CA ASP A 481 -7.07 -1.25 15.47
C ASP A 481 -8.55 -1.25 15.16
N LEU A 482 -9.33 -2.04 15.90
CA LEU A 482 -10.75 -2.21 15.66
C LEU A 482 -11.54 -1.19 16.48
N MET A 483 -11.26 -1.07 17.78
CA MET A 483 -12.05 -0.25 18.71
C MET A 483 -11.47 1.14 19.02
N GLY A 484 -10.23 1.44 18.61
CA GLY A 484 -9.58 2.71 18.92
C GLY A 484 -9.33 2.94 20.41
N VAL A 485 -9.28 1.86 21.21
CA VAL A 485 -9.07 1.88 22.66
C VAL A 485 -7.58 1.91 22.95
N LYS A 486 -7.17 2.85 23.80
CA LYS A 486 -5.78 2.97 24.24
C LYS A 486 -5.49 1.97 25.35
N VAL A 487 -4.56 1.05 25.10
CA VAL A 487 -3.96 0.21 26.13
C VAL A 487 -2.97 1.06 26.94
N LEU A 488 -3.20 1.15 28.24
CA LEU A 488 -2.42 1.96 29.17
C LEU A 488 -1.23 1.17 29.75
N ALA A 489 -1.46 -0.09 30.09
CA ALA A 489 -0.46 -0.99 30.66
C ALA A 489 -0.86 -2.45 30.41
N SER A 490 0.13 -3.34 30.42
CA SER A 490 -0.08 -4.79 30.36
C SER A 490 0.82 -5.48 31.39
N GLU A 491 0.26 -6.39 32.17
CA GLU A 491 0.98 -7.25 33.11
C GLU A 491 0.72 -8.71 32.77
N THR A 492 1.72 -9.58 32.92
CA THR A 492 1.61 -11.02 32.61
C THR A 492 2.14 -11.85 33.78
N THR A 493 1.33 -12.79 34.25
CA THR A 493 1.68 -13.76 35.28
C THR A 493 2.22 -15.03 34.62
N TYR A 494 3.51 -15.29 34.80
CA TYR A 494 4.22 -16.44 34.22
C TYR A 494 4.14 -17.72 35.08
N GLN A 495 3.17 -17.82 35.98
CA GLN A 495 2.94 -18.98 36.84
C GLN A 495 1.48 -19.46 36.69
N PRO A 496 1.21 -20.78 36.65
CA PRO A 496 -0.14 -21.32 36.54
C PRO A 496 -1.02 -20.96 37.76
N PRO A 497 -2.30 -20.54 37.56
CA PRO A 497 -2.92 -20.27 36.27
C PRO A 497 -2.33 -19.00 35.62
N TYR A 498 -1.86 -19.12 34.38
CA TYR A 498 -1.27 -18.01 33.64
C TYR A 498 -2.32 -16.92 33.42
N SER A 499 -1.94 -15.65 33.53
CA SER A 499 -2.86 -14.56 33.28
C SER A 499 -2.20 -13.37 32.59
N VAL A 500 -2.96 -12.66 31.76
CA VAL A 500 -2.58 -11.37 31.18
C VAL A 500 -3.63 -10.35 31.59
N SER A 501 -3.19 -9.31 32.30
CA SER A 501 -4.02 -8.17 32.70
C SER A 501 -3.68 -6.98 31.81
N LEU A 502 -4.69 -6.40 31.15
CA LEU A 502 -4.56 -5.18 30.37
C LEU A 502 -5.33 -4.07 31.07
N ARG A 503 -4.66 -2.95 31.38
CA ARG A 503 -5.35 -1.71 31.72
C ARG A 503 -5.66 -0.96 30.45
N VAL A 504 -6.92 -0.60 30.25
CA VAL A 504 -7.38 0.14 29.08
C VAL A 504 -8.23 1.32 29.51
N ARG A 505 -8.17 2.41 28.75
CA ARG A 505 -9.09 3.54 28.90
C ARG A 505 -10.13 3.46 27.79
N ALA A 506 -11.38 3.19 28.15
CA ALA A 506 -12.45 2.93 27.20
C ALA A 506 -13.79 3.49 27.68
N LEU A 507 -14.74 3.62 26.75
CA LEU A 507 -16.14 3.88 27.08
C LEU A 507 -16.79 2.59 27.63
N PRO A 508 -17.75 2.66 28.56
CA PRO A 508 -18.44 1.47 29.09
C PRO A 508 -18.95 0.52 28.00
N GLY A 509 -19.57 1.07 26.94
CA GLY A 509 -20.07 0.25 25.82
C GLY A 509 -18.99 -0.41 24.96
N GLN A 510 -17.76 0.14 24.90
CA GLN A 510 -16.63 -0.50 24.20
C GLN A 510 -16.14 -1.74 24.94
N VAL A 511 -16.29 -1.74 26.27
CA VAL A 511 -15.86 -2.84 27.14
C VAL A 511 -16.89 -3.97 27.14
N ASP A 512 -18.18 -3.64 27.06
CA ASP A 512 -19.24 -4.64 26.91
C ASP A 512 -19.13 -5.43 25.59
N LEU A 513 -18.65 -4.80 24.51
CA LEU A 513 -18.35 -5.47 23.23
C LEU A 513 -17.25 -6.54 23.37
N LEU A 514 -16.28 -6.35 24.27
CA LEU A 514 -15.23 -7.35 24.51
C LEU A 514 -15.78 -8.60 25.17
N ARG A 515 -16.76 -8.46 26.08
CA ARG A 515 -17.45 -9.60 26.72
C ARG A 515 -18.20 -10.45 25.71
N LEU A 516 -18.68 -9.83 24.62
CA LEU A 516 -19.36 -10.52 23.52
C LEU A 516 -18.39 -11.29 22.62
N ARG A 517 -17.15 -10.81 22.47
CA ARG A 517 -16.14 -11.41 21.58
C ARG A 517 -15.24 -12.43 22.27
N TYR A 518 -14.95 -12.21 23.54
CA TYR A 518 -14.13 -13.06 24.37
C TYR A 518 -14.98 -13.51 25.56
N SER A 519 -15.53 -14.72 25.51
CA SER A 519 -16.39 -15.23 26.59
C SER A 519 -15.62 -15.56 27.88
N GLU A 520 -14.29 -15.64 27.80
CA GLU A 520 -13.40 -16.10 28.87
C GLU A 520 -12.62 -14.95 29.54
N ILE A 521 -12.93 -13.69 29.24
CA ILE A 521 -12.29 -12.54 29.90
C ILE A 521 -13.09 -12.06 31.10
N SER A 522 -12.40 -11.79 32.20
CA SER A 522 -12.96 -11.01 33.29
C SER A 522 -12.65 -9.53 33.05
N ILE A 523 -13.66 -8.68 33.15
CA ILE A 523 -13.47 -7.23 33.03
C ILE A 523 -13.97 -6.54 34.29
N GLU A 524 -13.07 -5.82 34.96
CA GLU A 524 -13.34 -5.04 36.17
C GLU A 524 -13.15 -3.55 35.86
N LEU A 525 -14.07 -2.72 36.35
CA LEU A 525 -13.92 -1.26 36.31
C LEU A 525 -12.89 -0.85 37.37
N ILE A 526 -11.87 -0.09 36.98
CA ILE A 526 -10.90 0.51 37.89
C ILE A 526 -11.29 1.98 38.07
N ASN A 527 -11.81 2.33 39.25
CA ASN A 527 -12.07 3.72 39.61
C ASN A 527 -10.79 4.44 40.04
#